data_AF-A9WPW2-F1
#
_entry.id   AF-A9WPW2-F1
#
_cell.length_a   1.000
_cell.length_b   1.000
_cell.length_c   1.000
_cell.angle_alpha   90.00
_cell.angle_beta   90.00
_cell.angle_gamma   90.00
#
_symmetry.space_group_name_H-M   'P 1'
#
loop_
_entity.id
_entity.type
_entity.pdbx_description
1 polymer ?
#
loop_
_entity_poly.entity_id
_entity_poly.type
_entity_poly.pdbx_seq_one_letter_code
_entity_poly.pdbx_strand_id
1 'polypeptide(L)' 'MPVRELSAEETIELSFGRRISASDQAHSAAEPAAGFAPEGHLVALLEDPGAEGKHAKAILVFAPDEGGSK' A
#
# COMPACT_ATOMS: atom_id res chain seq x y z
N MET A 1 -3.75 2.24 13.52
CA MET A 1 -3.06 1.75 12.32
C MET A 1 -2.79 2.95 11.43
N PRO A 2 -1.53 3.26 11.10
CA PRO A 2 -1.19 4.39 10.24
C PRO A 2 -1.75 4.18 8.83
N VAL A 3 -2.08 5.27 8.15
CA VAL A 3 -2.67 5.28 6.81
C VAL A 3 -1.69 5.96 5.85
N ARG A 4 -1.49 5.34 4.69
CA ARG A 4 -0.77 5.91 3.55
C ARG A 4 -1.74 5.99 2.37
N GLU A 5 -1.97 7.20 1.88
CA GLU A 5 -2.67 7.39 0.60
C GLU A 5 -1.74 6.98 -0.54
N LEU A 6 -2.29 6.21 -1.48
CA LEU A 6 -1.58 5.71 -2.65
C LEU A 6 -2.06 6.46 -3.88
N SER A 7 -1.15 6.65 -4.83
CA SER A 7 -1.52 7.01 -6.20
C SER A 7 -2.17 5.81 -6.92
N ALA A 8 -2.85 6.11 -8.03
CA ALA A 8 -3.37 5.08 -8.93
C ALA A 8 -2.24 4.19 -9.48
N GLU A 9 -1.09 4.79 -9.82
CA GLU A 9 0.08 4.06 -10.30
C GLU A 9 0.65 3.12 -9.25
N GLU A 10 0.82 3.58 -8.01
CA GLU A 10 1.26 2.72 -6.90
C GLU A 10 0.29 1.57 -6.64
N THR A 11 -1.02 1.83 -6.71
CA THR A 11 -2.05 0.80 -6.56
C THR A 11 -1.91 -0.30 -7.63
N ILE A 12 -1.66 0.09 -8.88
CA ILE A 12 -1.41 -0.85 -9.98
C ILE A 12 -0.14 -1.66 -9.72
N GLU A 13 0.98 -1.01 -9.37
CA GLU A 13 2.24 -1.71 -9.10
C GLU A 13 2.09 -2.75 -7.98
N LEU A 14 1.40 -2.40 -6.89
CA LEU A 14 1.12 -3.31 -5.78
C LEU A 14 0.24 -4.50 -6.21
N SER A 15 -0.74 -4.29 -7.09
CA SER A 15 -1.59 -5.38 -7.61
C SER A 15 -0.80 -6.44 -8.39
N PHE A 16 0.35 -6.07 -8.98
CA PHE A 16 1.28 -6.96 -9.65
C PHE A 16 2.39 -7.50 -8.73
N GLY A 17 2.29 -7.27 -7.42
CA GLY A 17 3.29 -7.69 -6.43
C GLY A 17 4.61 -6.92 -6.50
N ARG A 18 4.63 -5.75 -7.16
CA ARG A 18 5.81 -4.91 -7.27
C ARG A 18 5.91 -3.96 -6.06
N ARG A 19 7.09 -3.38 -5.89
CA ARG A 19 7.38 -2.43 -4.82
C ARG A 19 7.08 -1.01 -5.29
N ILE A 20 6.77 -0.14 -4.34
CA ILE A 20 6.54 1.29 -4.59
C ILE A 20 7.63 2.11 -3.90
N SER A 21 7.70 3.41 -4.20
CA SER A 21 8.63 4.30 -3.51
C SER A 21 8.37 4.30 -1.99
N ALA A 22 9.43 4.37 -1.20
CA ALA A 22 9.29 4.60 0.24
C ALA A 22 8.66 5.97 0.49
N SER A 23 7.91 6.08 1.59
CA SER A 23 7.49 7.38 2.11
C SER A 23 8.55 7.95 3.06
N ASP A 24 8.30 9.13 3.62
CA ASP A 24 9.14 9.67 4.69
C ASP A 24 8.89 9.00 6.05
N GLN A 25 7.81 8.21 6.18
CA GLN A 25 7.40 7.56 7.43
C GLN A 25 7.75 6.08 7.43
N ALA A 26 8.42 5.64 8.50
CA ALA A 26 8.81 4.25 8.66
C ALA A 26 7.67 3.43 9.28
N HIS A 27 7.42 2.27 8.68
CA HIS A 27 6.43 1.28 9.09
C HIS A 27 7.02 -0.12 8.96
N SER A 28 6.93 -0.93 10.01
CA SER A 28 7.50 -2.28 10.02
C SER A 28 6.44 -3.33 9.67
N ALA A 29 6.84 -4.57 9.41
CA ALA A 29 5.88 -5.66 9.26
C ALA A 29 5.04 -5.92 10.53
N ALA A 30 5.55 -5.55 11.72
CA ALA A 30 4.82 -5.67 12.98
C ALA A 30 3.83 -4.51 13.20
N GLU A 31 4.12 -3.35 12.61
CA GLU A 31 3.31 -2.13 12.68
C GLU A 31 3.16 -1.52 11.27
N PRO A 32 2.40 -2.18 10.38
CA PRO A 32 2.33 -1.79 8.98
C PRO A 32 1.44 -0.57 8.76
N ALA A 33 1.67 0.11 7.64
CA ALA A 33 0.75 1.13 7.13
C ALA A 33 -0.33 0.51 6.25
N ALA A 34 -1.57 0.98 6.41
CA ALA A 34 -2.66 0.66 5.50
C ALA A 34 -2.60 1.58 4.27
N GLY A 35 -2.40 0.98 3.10
CA GLY A 35 -2.38 1.66 1.81
C GLY A 35 -3.78 1.77 1.23
N PHE A 36 -4.29 3.00 1.10
CA PHE A 36 -5.60 3.27 0.50
C PHE A 36 -5.44 3.87 -0.89
N ALA A 37 -6.23 3.38 -1.85
CA ALA A 37 -6.27 3.94 -3.19
C ALA A 37 -6.88 5.37 -3.16
N PRO A 38 -6.71 6.16 -4.24
CA PRO A 38 -7.35 7.49 -4.35
C PRO A 38 -8.87 7.44 -4.22
N GLU A 39 -9.50 6.31 -4.53
CA GLU A 39 -10.94 6.09 -4.44
C GLU A 39 -11.39 5.72 -3.01
N GLY A 40 -10.46 5.62 -2.06
CA GLY A 40 -10.73 5.42 -0.64
C GLY A 40 -10.89 3.96 -0.19
N HIS A 41 -10.61 2.98 -1.06
CA HIS A 41 -10.63 1.57 -0.68
C HIS A 41 -9.24 1.07 -0.26
N LEU A 42 -9.22 0.07 0.64
CA LEU A 42 -7.99 -0.54 1.15
C LEU A 42 -7.37 -1.45 0.09
N VAL A 43 -6.09 -1.21 -0.24
CA VAL A 43 -5.34 -1.94 -1.29
C VAL A 43 -4.33 -2.89 -0.68
N ALA A 44 -3.57 -2.45 0.32
CA ALA A 44 -2.47 -3.24 0.87
C ALA A 44 -2.15 -2.89 2.33
N LEU A 45 -1.44 -3.79 2.99
CA LEU A 45 -0.64 -3.49 4.18
C LEU A 45 0.83 -3.39 3.75
N LEU A 46 1.50 -2.33 4.17
CA LEU A 46 2.83 -1.94 3.72
C LEU A 46 3.85 -1.98 4.85
N GLU A 47 4.98 -2.62 4.56
CA GLU A 47 6.24 -2.35 5.27
C GLU A 47 7.00 -1.28 4.47
N ASP A 48 7.30 -0.17 5.14
CA ASP A 48 7.93 1.02 4.56
C ASP A 48 9.17 1.39 5.37
N PRO A 49 10.37 1.40 4.78
CA PRO A 49 11.57 1.79 5.51
C PRO A 49 11.63 3.29 5.89
N GLY A 50 10.69 4.11 5.40
CA GLY A 50 10.75 5.56 5.56
C GLY A 50 11.92 6.17 4.77
N ALA A 51 12.39 7.33 5.20
CA ALA A 51 13.48 8.06 4.56
C ALA A 51 14.83 7.28 4.47
N GLU A 52 15.00 6.22 5.25
CA GLU A 52 16.20 5.37 5.26
C GLU A 52 16.23 4.38 4.09
N GLY A 53 15.13 4.17 3.39
CA GLY A 53 15.05 3.21 2.28
C GLY A 53 14.42 3.77 1.02
N LYS A 54 14.57 3.03 -0.08
CA LYS A 54 14.10 3.46 -1.41
C LYS A 54 12.70 2.98 -1.73
N HIS A 55 12.29 1.84 -1.16
CA HIS A 55 11.09 1.14 -1.57
C HIS A 55 10.31 0.60 -0.38
N ALA A 56 9.00 0.84 -0.40
CA ALA A 56 8.03 0.12 0.41
C ALA A 56 7.56 -1.14 -0.31
N LYS A 57 7.22 -2.18 0.45
CA LYS A 57 6.70 -3.45 -0.09
C LYS A 57 5.36 -3.80 0.54
N ALA A 58 4.48 -4.42 -0.23
CA ALA A 58 3.30 -5.06 0.33
C ALA A 58 3.68 -6.30 1.13
N ILE A 59 3.17 -6.38 2.35
CA ILE A 59 3.14 -7.63 3.13
C ILE A 59 1.83 -8.39 2.92
N LEU A 60 0.75 -7.68 2.56
CA LEU A 60 -0.55 -8.22 2.18
C LEU A 60 -1.17 -7.30 1.12
N VAL A 61 -1.73 -7.88 0.07
CA VAL A 61 -2.51 -7.17 -0.95
C VAL A 61 -3.94 -7.69 -0.89
N PHE A 62 -4.92 -6.79 -0.91
CA PHE A 62 -6.33 -7.12 -0.97
C PHE A 62 -6.76 -7.25 -2.43
N ALA A 63 -7.56 -8.27 -2.75
CA ALA A 63 -8.14 -8.39 -4.08
C ALA A 63 -9.13 -7.23 -4.32
N PRO A 64 -9.22 -6.68 -5.54
CA PRO A 64 -10.28 -5.75 -5.88
C PRO A 64 -11.63 -6.44 -5.66
N ASP A 65 -12.57 -5.72 -5.05
CA ASP A 65 -13.93 -6.23 -4.88
C ASP A 65 -14.57 -6.40 -6.27
N GLU A 66 -14.81 -7.63 -6.71
CA GLU A 66 -15.52 -7.91 -7.97
C GLU A 66 -17.06 -7.63 -7.85
N GLY A 67 -17.52 -7.01 -6.77
CA GLY A 67 -18.92 -7.01 -6.33
C GLY A 67 -19.55 -5.63 -6.13
N GLY A 68 -19.65 -4.83 -7.20
CA GLY A 68 -20.22 -3.48 -7.14
C GLY A 68 -21.36 -3.16 -8.11
N SER A 69 -22.12 -4.14 -8.60
CA SER A 69 -23.43 -3.88 -9.24
C SER A 69 -24.33 -5.11 -9.11
N LYS A 70 -25.27 -5.04 -8.17
CA LYS A 70 -26.49 -5.84 -8.19
C LYS A 70 -27.68 -4.91 -7.98
#